data_AF-A0A0L6J1Z1-F1
#
_entry.id   AF-A0A0L6J1Z1-F1
#
_cell.length_a   1.000
_cell.length_b   1.000
_cell.length_c   1.000
_cell.angle_alpha   90.00
_cell.angle_beta   90.00
_cell.angle_gamma   90.00
#
_symmetry.space_group_name_H-M   'P 1'
#
loop_
_entity.id
_entity.type
_entity.pdbx_description
1 polymer ?
#
loop_
_entity_poly.entity_id
_entity_poly.type
_entity_poly.pdbx_seq_one_letter_code
_entity_poly.pdbx_strand_id
1 'polypeptide(L)'
;MNTRKLGLQGLEVSALGLGCMGMSEFYSGRDEAEAIATIHRALELGVTFLDTADMYGPFTNEVLVGKAIADRRDQVVLATKFANVRGENGEYLGIRGDAEYVRQACDASLKRLGVNHIDLYYQHRVDPSTPIEETVGAMAELVKAGKVRYLGLSEAAPETIRRAHAVHPISALQTEYSLWSREPEEEILPTVRALGIGYVAYSPLGRGFLTGQIRRIEDLAEDDYRRNAPRFQGANFQKNLDLVAEIETMAREKGCTPAQLALAWLLAQGGDILPIPGTKKRARLEENVGAMDVRITAEDRARIDRILPPGAAAGTRYAAPQMQALNR
;
A
#
# COMPACT_ATOMS: atom_id res chain seq x y z
N MET A 1 1.72 14.05 15.61
CA MET A 1 1.66 12.80 14.82
C MET A 1 2.61 11.80 15.44
N ASN A 2 2.21 10.54 15.66
CA ASN A 2 3.16 9.48 16.01
C ASN A 2 3.98 9.12 14.76
N THR A 3 5.26 8.75 14.93
CA THR A 3 6.11 8.28 13.84
C THR A 3 6.27 6.76 13.87
N ARG A 4 6.66 6.19 12.73
CA ARG A 4 7.02 4.78 12.52
C ARG A 4 8.42 4.72 11.96
N LYS A 5 9.16 3.70 12.35
CA LYS A 5 10.49 3.40 11.79
C LYS A 5 10.33 2.29 10.76
N LEU A 6 10.68 2.57 9.51
CA LEU A 6 10.72 1.57 8.46
C LEU A 6 12.16 1.13 8.27
N GLY A 7 12.51 -0.04 8.77
CA GLY A 7 13.89 -0.50 8.70
C GLY A 7 14.75 0.01 9.85
N LEU A 8 15.98 -0.49 9.92
CA LEU A 8 17.01 -0.04 10.86
C LEU A 8 17.88 1.09 10.29
N GLN A 9 17.63 1.52 9.05
CA GLN A 9 18.46 2.47 8.31
C GLN A 9 18.15 3.94 8.63
N GLY A 10 17.19 4.21 9.52
CA GLY A 10 16.84 5.57 9.95
C GLY A 10 15.69 6.23 9.18
N LEU A 11 14.96 5.48 8.36
CA LEU A 11 13.74 5.98 7.71
C LEU A 11 12.61 6.11 8.73
N GLU A 12 12.23 7.35 9.03
CA GLU A 12 11.09 7.70 9.88
C GLU A 12 9.95 8.30 9.06
N VAL A 13 8.72 7.88 9.34
CA VAL A 13 7.53 8.26 8.59
C VAL A 13 6.36 8.53 9.54
N SER A 14 5.31 9.20 9.06
CA SER A 14 4.05 9.34 9.79
C SER A 14 3.39 7.98 10.06
N ALA A 15 2.64 7.84 11.16
CA ALA A 15 2.04 6.55 11.55
C ALA A 15 0.98 6.01 10.56
N LEU A 16 0.41 6.88 9.75
CA LEU A 16 -0.37 6.54 8.57
C LEU A 16 0.31 7.17 7.36
N GLY A 17 0.29 6.48 6.23
CA GLY A 17 0.62 7.07 4.93
C GLY A 17 -0.60 7.22 4.05
N LEU A 18 -0.42 7.85 2.89
CA LEU A 18 -1.47 8.04 1.89
C LEU A 18 -1.12 7.26 0.61
N GLY A 19 -1.97 6.30 0.26
CA GLY A 19 -1.88 5.63 -1.04
C GLY A 19 -2.50 6.48 -2.14
N CYS A 20 -1.70 6.92 -3.11
CA CYS A 20 -2.14 7.85 -4.16
C CYS A 20 -2.79 7.17 -5.37
N MET A 21 -2.75 5.83 -5.47
CA MET A 21 -3.25 5.05 -6.61
C MET A 21 -4.65 5.50 -7.11
N GLY A 22 -5.63 5.59 -6.21
CA GLY A 22 -7.03 5.89 -6.55
C GLY A 22 -7.28 7.32 -7.06
N MET A 23 -6.26 8.19 -7.03
CA MET A 23 -6.33 9.56 -7.53
C MET A 23 -6.27 9.62 -9.06
N SER A 24 -5.65 8.63 -9.73
CA SER A 24 -5.55 8.60 -11.19
C SER A 24 -5.80 7.23 -11.84
N GLU A 25 -5.96 6.14 -11.07
CA GLU A 25 -6.10 4.79 -11.62
C GLU A 25 -7.06 3.91 -10.79
N PHE A 26 -7.58 2.85 -11.41
CA PHE A 26 -8.36 1.73 -10.84
C PHE A 26 -9.72 2.03 -10.17
N TYR A 27 -9.97 3.26 -9.74
CA TYR A 27 -11.25 3.71 -9.18
C TYR A 27 -11.81 4.89 -9.98
N SER A 28 -13.13 4.94 -10.11
CA SER A 28 -13.86 5.95 -10.91
C SER A 28 -13.97 7.31 -10.23
N GLY A 29 -14.29 8.37 -10.98
CA GLY A 29 -14.49 9.74 -10.45
C GLY A 29 -13.18 10.46 -10.15
N ARG A 30 -12.39 10.75 -11.19
CA ARG A 30 -11.08 11.41 -11.09
C ARG A 30 -11.27 12.93 -11.10
N ASP A 31 -10.67 13.61 -10.12
CA ASP A 31 -10.64 15.06 -10.01
C ASP A 31 -9.24 15.44 -9.52
N GLU A 32 -8.44 16.04 -10.41
CA GLU A 32 -7.05 16.40 -10.10
C GLU A 32 -6.98 17.46 -8.99
N ALA A 33 -7.91 18.42 -8.97
CA ALA A 33 -7.90 19.51 -7.99
C ALA A 33 -8.22 18.98 -6.58
N GLU A 34 -9.24 18.13 -6.43
CA GLU A 34 -9.56 17.51 -5.14
C GLU A 34 -8.47 16.51 -4.71
N ALA A 35 -7.82 15.80 -5.64
CA ALA A 35 -6.71 14.92 -5.33
C ALA A 35 -5.49 15.70 -4.77
N ILE A 36 -5.11 16.80 -5.43
CA ILE A 36 -4.05 17.69 -4.94
C ILE A 36 -4.43 18.28 -3.58
N ALA A 37 -5.67 18.77 -3.43
CA ALA A 37 -6.15 19.30 -2.15
C ALA A 37 -6.15 18.23 -1.04
N THR A 38 -6.39 16.96 -1.38
CA THR A 38 -6.28 15.83 -0.45
C THR A 38 -4.83 15.58 -0.04
N ILE A 39 -3.86 15.64 -0.95
CA ILE A 39 -2.43 15.52 -0.62
C ILE A 39 -2.01 16.67 0.31
N HIS A 40 -2.40 17.91 0.00
CA HIS A 40 -2.11 19.06 0.86
C HIS A 40 -2.71 18.90 2.25
N ARG A 41 -3.97 18.45 2.32
CA ARG A 41 -4.63 18.18 3.60
C ARG A 41 -3.95 17.07 4.39
N ALA A 42 -3.37 16.06 3.72
CA ALA A 42 -2.62 15.00 4.39
C ALA A 42 -1.39 15.57 5.12
N LEU A 43 -0.65 16.45 4.45
CA LEU A 43 0.51 17.13 5.03
C LEU A 43 0.12 18.03 6.21
N GLU A 44 -0.97 18.79 6.08
CA GLU A 44 -1.52 19.61 7.19
C GLU A 44 -1.87 18.78 8.43
N LEU A 45 -2.34 17.54 8.23
CA LEU A 45 -2.68 16.60 9.31
C LEU A 45 -1.45 15.81 9.82
N GLY A 46 -0.27 16.04 9.26
CA GLY A 46 0.98 15.36 9.63
C GLY A 46 1.19 14.00 8.96
N VAL A 47 0.42 13.64 7.94
CA VAL A 47 0.64 12.47 7.08
C VAL A 47 1.69 12.82 6.03
N THR A 48 2.94 12.41 6.26
CA THR A 48 4.09 12.78 5.42
C THR A 48 4.51 11.69 4.44
N PHE A 49 4.08 10.45 4.63
CA PHE A 49 4.39 9.34 3.73
C PHE A 49 3.40 9.26 2.57
N LEU A 50 3.86 9.55 1.34
CA LEU A 50 3.07 9.44 0.12
C LEU A 50 3.55 8.25 -0.71
N ASP A 51 2.63 7.34 -1.04
CA ASP A 51 2.92 6.12 -1.80
C ASP A 51 2.26 6.17 -3.18
N THR A 52 3.09 6.17 -4.23
CA THR A 52 2.68 6.11 -5.64
C THR A 52 3.40 4.97 -6.38
N ALA A 53 3.24 4.87 -7.70
CA ALA A 53 3.96 3.94 -8.58
C ALA A 53 3.92 4.43 -10.03
N ASP A 54 4.93 4.08 -10.81
CA ASP A 54 5.01 4.40 -12.24
C ASP A 54 3.82 3.86 -13.05
N MET A 55 3.32 2.67 -12.71
CA MET A 55 2.27 2.01 -13.47
C MET A 55 0.88 2.63 -13.30
N TYR A 56 0.68 3.56 -12.36
CA TYR A 56 -0.62 4.16 -12.05
C TYR A 56 -0.95 5.29 -13.04
N GLY A 57 -2.00 5.11 -13.84
CA GLY A 57 -2.50 6.07 -14.82
C GLY A 57 -2.73 5.48 -16.21
N PRO A 58 -1.74 4.79 -16.82
CA PRO A 58 -0.32 4.65 -16.43
C PRO A 58 0.43 5.99 -16.39
N PHE A 59 1.52 6.08 -15.61
CA PHE A 59 2.46 7.21 -15.52
C PHE A 59 1.90 8.57 -15.06
N THR A 60 0.59 8.76 -14.98
CA THR A 60 -0.02 10.05 -14.62
C THR A 60 -0.07 10.29 -13.11
N ASN A 61 -0.03 9.25 -12.28
CA ASN A 61 -0.08 9.42 -10.82
C ASN A 61 1.17 10.10 -10.28
N GLU A 62 2.36 9.71 -10.77
CA GLU A 62 3.62 10.35 -10.42
C GLU A 62 3.64 11.83 -10.84
N VAL A 63 3.08 12.16 -12.00
CA VAL A 63 2.94 13.56 -12.43
C VAL A 63 2.02 14.35 -11.50
N LEU A 64 0.87 13.77 -11.10
CA LEU A 64 -0.06 14.39 -10.17
C LEU A 64 0.58 14.62 -8.79
N VAL A 65 1.25 13.60 -8.24
CA VAL A 65 1.93 13.70 -6.94
C VAL A 65 3.07 14.71 -7.02
N GLY A 66 3.86 14.70 -8.09
CA GLY A 66 4.93 15.67 -8.34
C GLY A 66 4.43 17.11 -8.33
N LYS A 67 3.34 17.39 -9.07
CA LYS A 67 2.65 18.70 -9.03
C LYS A 67 2.22 19.08 -7.61
N ALA A 68 1.64 18.14 -6.86
CA ALA A 68 1.11 18.40 -5.52
C ALA A 68 2.20 18.76 -4.49
N ILE A 69 3.43 18.27 -4.67
CA ILE A 69 4.53 18.44 -3.70
C ILE A 69 5.60 19.44 -4.15
N ALA A 70 5.48 20.05 -5.33
CA ALA A 70 6.52 20.85 -5.95
C ALA A 70 7.06 21.99 -5.06
N ASP A 71 6.19 22.62 -4.26
CA ASP A 71 6.52 23.72 -3.33
C ASP A 71 6.76 23.25 -1.88
N ARG A 72 6.76 21.93 -1.63
CA ARG A 72 6.76 21.34 -0.28
C ARG A 72 7.48 20.00 -0.20
N ARG A 73 8.44 19.76 -1.09
CA ARG A 73 9.16 18.48 -1.21
C ARG A 73 9.79 18.02 0.10
N ASP A 74 10.31 18.94 0.90
CA ASP A 74 10.98 18.65 2.18
C ASP A 74 10.02 18.21 3.30
N GLN A 75 8.70 18.36 3.10
CA GLN A 75 7.68 17.91 4.06
C GLN A 75 7.25 16.46 3.82
N VAL A 76 7.76 15.82 2.76
CA VAL A 76 7.26 14.55 2.24
C VAL A 76 8.34 13.47 2.31
N VAL A 77 7.93 12.28 2.77
CA VAL A 77 8.64 11.03 2.47
C VAL A 77 7.96 10.41 1.26
N LEU A 78 8.62 10.48 0.11
CA LEU A 78 8.07 10.08 -1.17
C LEU A 78 8.49 8.66 -1.54
N ALA A 79 7.50 7.78 -1.66
CA ALA A 79 7.66 6.41 -2.12
C ALA A 79 7.11 6.20 -3.54
N THR A 80 7.90 5.57 -4.41
CA THR A 80 7.43 5.10 -5.72
C THR A 80 8.01 3.72 -6.06
N LYS A 81 7.54 3.13 -7.15
CA LYS A 81 7.82 1.74 -7.52
C LYS A 81 8.02 1.59 -9.02
N PHE A 82 8.75 0.53 -9.39
CA PHE A 82 8.92 0.04 -10.77
C PHE A 82 8.60 -1.44 -10.88
N ALA A 83 8.80 -2.01 -12.07
CA ALA A 83 8.77 -3.43 -12.45
C ALA A 83 7.55 -3.83 -13.26
N ASN A 84 6.37 -3.28 -13.00
CA ASN A 84 5.20 -3.50 -13.86
C ASN A 84 5.34 -2.70 -15.15
N VAL A 85 5.69 -3.36 -16.25
CA VAL A 85 5.92 -2.68 -17.53
C VAL A 85 4.58 -2.34 -18.17
N ARG A 86 4.39 -1.06 -18.47
CA ARG A 86 3.19 -0.54 -19.14
C ARG A 86 3.55 0.07 -20.48
N GLY A 87 2.78 -0.25 -21.52
CA GLY A 87 2.83 0.44 -22.81
C GLY A 87 2.20 1.83 -22.74
N GLU A 88 2.36 2.63 -23.79
CA GLU A 88 1.82 4.00 -23.86
C GLU A 88 0.30 4.03 -23.78
N ASN A 89 -0.41 2.99 -24.25
CA ASN A 89 -1.86 2.89 -24.13
C ASN A 89 -2.29 2.17 -22.84
N GLY A 90 -1.36 1.92 -21.91
CA GLY A 90 -1.61 1.21 -20.67
C GLY A 90 -1.67 -0.31 -20.81
N GLU A 91 -1.22 -0.89 -21.92
CA GLU A 91 -1.08 -2.34 -22.02
C GLU A 91 -0.14 -2.86 -20.93
N TYR A 92 -0.48 -3.98 -20.31
CA TYR A 92 0.45 -4.65 -19.41
C TYR A 92 1.42 -5.50 -20.24
N LEU A 93 2.70 -5.15 -20.21
CA LEU A 93 3.76 -5.76 -21.02
C LEU A 93 4.62 -6.77 -20.23
N GLY A 94 4.27 -7.02 -18.96
CA GLY A 94 4.95 -7.98 -18.10
C GLY A 94 5.66 -7.33 -16.91
N ILE A 95 6.60 -8.08 -16.34
CA ILE A 95 7.39 -7.68 -15.18
C ILE A 95 8.86 -7.68 -15.59
N ARG A 96 9.59 -6.63 -15.22
CA ARG A 96 11.05 -6.55 -15.41
C ARG A 96 11.77 -6.11 -14.15
N GLY A 97 12.80 -6.86 -13.78
CA GLY A 97 13.69 -6.59 -12.65
C GLY A 97 15.16 -6.48 -13.02
N ASP A 98 15.50 -6.60 -14.30
CA ASP A 98 16.89 -6.53 -14.78
C ASP A 98 17.50 -5.15 -14.57
N ALA A 99 18.83 -5.13 -14.46
CA ALA A 99 19.56 -3.94 -14.04
C ALA A 99 19.43 -2.74 -15.00
N GLU A 100 19.20 -2.98 -16.28
CA GLU A 100 18.94 -1.92 -17.26
C GLU A 100 17.59 -1.25 -16.98
N TYR A 101 16.54 -2.05 -16.80
CA TYR A 101 15.20 -1.53 -16.55
C TYR A 101 15.10 -0.78 -15.21
N VAL A 102 15.75 -1.28 -14.15
CA VAL A 102 15.78 -0.59 -12.85
C VAL A 102 16.26 0.87 -12.99
N ARG A 103 17.33 1.08 -13.77
CA ARG A 103 17.89 2.42 -14.01
C ARG A 103 16.96 3.28 -14.86
N GLN A 104 16.45 2.74 -15.96
CA GLN A 104 15.53 3.44 -16.85
C GLN A 104 14.25 3.88 -16.13
N ALA A 105 13.65 2.97 -15.35
CA ALA A 105 12.44 3.26 -14.60
C ALA A 105 12.66 4.33 -13.53
N CYS A 106 13.79 4.29 -12.81
CA CYS A 106 14.12 5.30 -11.81
C CYS A 106 14.25 6.70 -12.42
N ASP A 107 14.99 6.82 -13.53
CA ASP A 107 15.17 8.11 -14.22
C ASP A 107 13.84 8.65 -14.76
N ALA A 108 12.98 7.76 -15.28
CA ALA A 108 11.66 8.13 -15.73
C ALA A 108 10.75 8.59 -14.58
N SER A 109 10.78 7.92 -13.43
CA SER A 109 10.04 8.31 -12.22
C SER A 109 10.51 9.67 -11.69
N LEU A 110 11.82 9.91 -11.56
CA LEU A 110 12.37 11.20 -11.14
C LEU A 110 11.88 12.34 -12.04
N LYS A 111 11.91 12.12 -13.37
CA LYS A 111 11.41 13.08 -14.36
C LYS A 111 9.92 13.37 -14.20
N ARG A 112 9.07 12.33 -14.05
CA ARG A 112 7.62 12.50 -13.91
C ARG A 112 7.23 13.18 -12.60
N LEU A 113 7.90 12.82 -11.51
CA LEU A 113 7.72 13.42 -10.19
C LEU A 113 8.26 14.86 -10.13
N GLY A 114 9.18 15.22 -11.03
CA GLY A 114 9.84 16.53 -11.00
C GLY A 114 10.76 16.71 -9.79
N VAL A 115 11.39 15.62 -9.32
CA VAL A 115 12.25 15.62 -8.12
C VAL A 115 13.64 15.09 -8.45
N ASN A 116 14.63 15.51 -7.65
CA ASN A 116 16.01 15.05 -7.81
C ASN A 116 16.32 13.77 -7.03
N HIS A 117 15.44 13.36 -6.10
CA HIS A 117 15.60 12.13 -5.33
C HIS A 117 14.24 11.55 -4.88
N ILE A 118 14.20 10.22 -4.79
CA ILE A 118 13.12 9.43 -4.20
C ILE A 118 13.54 9.00 -2.79
N ASP A 119 12.65 9.09 -1.80
CA ASP A 119 12.99 8.65 -0.45
C ASP A 119 12.99 7.13 -0.36
N LEU A 120 11.94 6.47 -0.85
CA LEU A 120 11.83 5.01 -0.81
C LEU A 120 11.44 4.45 -2.18
N TYR A 121 12.29 3.60 -2.75
CA TYR A 121 12.07 3.02 -4.07
C TYR A 121 11.83 1.51 -3.98
N TYR A 122 10.69 1.08 -4.50
CA TYR A 122 10.27 -0.33 -4.45
C TYR A 122 10.44 -1.04 -5.79
N GLN A 123 10.86 -2.31 -5.74
CA GLN A 123 10.41 -3.27 -6.75
C GLN A 123 8.93 -3.61 -6.47
N HIS A 124 8.03 -3.27 -7.40
CA HIS A 124 6.57 -3.43 -7.23
C HIS A 124 6.12 -4.89 -7.32
N ARG A 125 6.79 -5.68 -8.16
CA ARG A 125 6.60 -7.14 -8.27
C ARG A 125 7.94 -7.79 -8.57
N VAL A 126 8.19 -8.94 -7.95
CA VAL A 126 9.40 -9.73 -8.21
C VAL A 126 9.35 -10.28 -9.62
N ASP A 127 10.38 -9.98 -10.42
CA ASP A 127 10.55 -10.54 -11.75
C ASP A 127 11.06 -11.99 -11.64
N PRO A 128 10.31 -12.99 -12.11
CA PRO A 128 10.74 -14.38 -12.04
C PRO A 128 11.90 -14.73 -12.97
N SER A 129 12.21 -13.87 -13.94
CA SER A 129 13.25 -14.11 -14.95
C SER A 129 14.60 -13.52 -14.55
N THR A 130 14.62 -12.66 -13.51
CA THR A 130 15.81 -11.96 -13.05
C THR A 130 16.12 -12.36 -11.60
N PRO A 131 17.34 -12.82 -11.28
CA PRO A 131 17.75 -13.05 -9.91
C PRO A 131 17.58 -11.79 -9.05
N ILE A 132 17.00 -11.92 -7.86
CA ILE A 132 16.74 -10.77 -6.98
C ILE A 132 18.01 -9.99 -6.63
N GLU A 133 19.17 -10.66 -6.60
CA GLU A 133 20.46 -10.04 -6.36
C GLU A 133 20.87 -9.06 -7.46
N GLU A 134 20.51 -9.35 -8.72
CA GLU A 134 20.75 -8.43 -9.83
C GLU A 134 19.87 -7.19 -9.68
N THR A 135 18.58 -7.38 -9.41
CA THR A 135 17.63 -6.28 -9.22
C THR A 135 18.07 -5.37 -8.05
N VAL A 136 18.32 -5.95 -6.88
CA VAL A 136 18.68 -5.20 -5.68
C VAL A 136 20.08 -4.60 -5.80
N GLY A 137 21.01 -5.28 -6.48
CA GLY A 137 22.31 -4.72 -6.85
C GLY A 137 22.17 -3.45 -7.68
N ALA A 138 21.30 -3.47 -8.71
CA ALA A 138 21.02 -2.28 -9.52
C ALA A 138 20.35 -1.16 -8.70
N MET A 139 19.43 -1.50 -7.80
CA MET A 139 18.81 -0.55 -6.88
C MET A 139 19.83 0.07 -5.91
N ALA A 140 20.80 -0.71 -5.41
CA ALA A 140 21.87 -0.22 -4.55
C ALA A 140 22.78 0.79 -5.27
N GLU A 141 23.02 0.62 -6.57
CA GLU A 141 23.74 1.62 -7.37
C GLU A 141 22.97 2.95 -7.47
N LEU A 142 21.63 2.93 -7.50
CA LEU A 142 20.82 4.15 -7.45
C LEU A 142 20.95 4.87 -6.10
N VAL A 143 21.10 4.12 -5.00
CA VAL A 143 21.38 4.69 -3.67
C VAL A 143 22.75 5.35 -3.65
N LYS A 144 23.80 4.67 -4.15
CA LYS A 144 25.15 5.24 -4.26
C LYS A 144 25.18 6.50 -5.13
N ALA A 145 24.36 6.54 -6.19
CA ALA A 145 24.22 7.71 -7.06
C ALA A 145 23.38 8.85 -6.45
N GLY A 146 22.81 8.68 -5.25
CA GLY A 146 21.99 9.68 -4.57
C GLY A 146 20.58 9.89 -5.16
N LYS A 147 20.17 9.04 -6.11
CA LYS A 147 18.84 9.10 -6.75
C LYS A 147 17.74 8.57 -5.83
N VAL A 148 18.10 7.63 -4.96
CA VAL A 148 17.20 6.97 -4.01
C VAL A 148 17.84 6.96 -2.62
N ARG A 149 17.06 7.10 -1.54
CA ARG A 149 17.59 7.02 -0.17
C ARG A 149 17.45 5.63 0.46
N TYR A 150 16.30 4.99 0.28
CA TYR A 150 15.95 3.71 0.89
C TYR A 150 15.34 2.75 -0.14
N LEU A 151 15.53 1.46 0.08
CA LEU A 151 15.02 0.41 -0.81
C LEU A 151 13.86 -0.35 -0.17
N GLY A 152 12.89 -0.71 -0.99
CA GLY A 152 11.77 -1.55 -0.58
C GLY A 152 11.48 -2.66 -1.59
N LEU A 153 10.72 -3.66 -1.15
CA LEU A 153 10.16 -4.70 -2.01
C LEU A 153 8.64 -4.76 -1.83
N SER A 154 7.92 -5.32 -2.80
CA SER A 154 6.49 -5.55 -2.69
C SER A 154 6.10 -6.94 -3.15
N GLU A 155 5.22 -7.60 -2.38
CA GLU A 155 4.75 -8.98 -2.61
C GLU A 155 5.90 -9.98 -2.85
N ALA A 156 7.01 -9.81 -2.11
CA ALA A 156 8.13 -10.74 -2.13
C ALA A 156 7.95 -11.86 -1.08
N ALA A 157 8.38 -13.07 -1.41
CA ALA A 157 8.39 -14.23 -0.52
C ALA A 157 9.46 -14.10 0.58
N PRO A 158 9.32 -14.80 1.72
CA PRO A 158 10.31 -14.80 2.79
C PRO A 158 11.75 -15.05 2.33
N GLU A 159 11.97 -16.03 1.46
CA GLU A 159 13.32 -16.36 0.96
C GLU A 159 13.89 -15.27 0.05
N THR A 160 13.06 -14.75 -0.86
CA THR A 160 13.43 -13.64 -1.74
C THR A 160 13.77 -12.38 -0.94
N ILE A 161 13.06 -12.10 0.16
CA ILE A 161 13.36 -11.00 1.08
C ILE A 161 14.74 -11.19 1.73
N ARG A 162 15.06 -12.40 2.22
CA ARG A 162 16.37 -12.69 2.85
C ARG A 162 17.51 -12.47 1.87
N ARG A 163 17.38 -13.01 0.65
CA ARG A 163 18.38 -12.87 -0.42
C ARG A 163 18.58 -11.41 -0.84
N ALA A 164 17.49 -10.67 -1.03
CA ALA A 164 17.54 -9.24 -1.31
C ALA A 164 18.27 -8.45 -0.20
N HIS A 165 17.88 -8.68 1.06
CA HIS A 165 18.44 -7.95 2.20
C HIS A 165 19.94 -8.24 2.40
N ALA A 166 20.42 -9.42 2.01
CA ALA A 166 21.84 -9.76 2.03
C ALA A 166 22.67 -8.96 1.00
N VAL A 167 22.07 -8.50 -0.09
CA VAL A 167 22.74 -7.68 -1.11
C VAL A 167 22.77 -6.21 -0.70
N HIS A 168 21.64 -5.67 -0.25
CA HIS A 168 21.53 -4.32 0.28
C HIS A 168 20.40 -4.25 1.31
N PRO A 169 20.56 -3.51 2.43
CA PRO A 169 19.51 -3.40 3.43
C PRO A 169 18.18 -2.92 2.83
N ILE A 170 17.16 -3.77 2.91
CA ILE A 170 15.78 -3.41 2.57
C ILE A 170 15.14 -2.73 3.78
N SER A 171 14.55 -1.55 3.58
CA SER A 171 13.92 -0.76 4.64
C SER A 171 12.45 -1.11 4.84
N ALA A 172 11.74 -1.48 3.77
CA ALA A 172 10.32 -1.79 3.84
C ALA A 172 9.89 -2.93 2.90
N LEU A 173 8.98 -3.78 3.38
CA LEU A 173 8.19 -4.67 2.54
C LEU A 173 6.76 -4.14 2.46
N GLN A 174 6.22 -4.04 1.25
CA GLN A 174 4.84 -3.66 1.02
C GLN A 174 3.99 -4.84 0.51
N THR A 175 3.11 -5.36 1.37
CA THR A 175 2.20 -6.48 1.06
C THR A 175 0.82 -6.19 1.66
N GLU A 176 -0.25 -6.69 1.03
CA GLU A 176 -1.61 -6.43 1.53
C GLU A 176 -1.78 -7.00 2.94
N TYR A 177 -2.23 -6.17 3.86
CA TYR A 177 -2.53 -6.59 5.23
C TYR A 177 -3.72 -5.79 5.76
N SER A 178 -4.75 -6.50 6.22
CA SER A 178 -5.98 -5.92 6.75
C SER A 178 -6.69 -6.95 7.61
N LEU A 179 -7.80 -6.57 8.24
CA LEU A 179 -8.72 -7.55 8.86
C LEU A 179 -9.17 -8.64 7.87
N TRP A 180 -9.16 -8.33 6.57
CA TRP A 180 -9.66 -9.19 5.50
C TRP A 180 -8.55 -10.01 4.81
N SER A 181 -7.28 -9.75 5.11
CA SER A 181 -6.12 -10.44 4.52
C SER A 181 -5.01 -10.47 5.54
N ARG A 182 -4.85 -11.64 6.16
CA ARG A 182 -3.98 -11.90 7.32
C ARG A 182 -2.92 -12.96 7.03
N GLU A 183 -2.83 -13.40 5.78
CA GLU A 183 -1.82 -14.34 5.29
C GLU A 183 -0.36 -13.91 5.64
N PRO A 184 -0.01 -12.60 5.65
CA PRO A 184 1.33 -12.19 6.04
C PRO A 184 1.72 -12.52 7.50
N GLU A 185 0.76 -12.82 8.38
CA GLU A 185 1.02 -13.11 9.80
C GLU A 185 1.83 -14.41 10.01
N GLU A 186 1.75 -15.36 9.08
CA GLU A 186 2.34 -16.69 9.24
C GLU A 186 3.87 -16.69 9.06
N GLU A 187 4.36 -16.21 7.91
CA GLU A 187 5.80 -16.28 7.59
C GLU A 187 6.43 -14.93 7.24
N ILE A 188 5.65 -14.03 6.63
CA ILE A 188 6.17 -12.75 6.12
C ILE A 188 6.48 -11.80 7.28
N LEU A 189 5.54 -11.57 8.19
CA LEU A 189 5.72 -10.70 9.36
C LEU A 189 6.88 -11.18 10.25
N PRO A 190 6.98 -12.47 10.62
CA PRO A 190 8.16 -12.97 11.32
C PRO A 190 9.47 -12.72 10.57
N THR A 191 9.49 -12.92 9.25
CA THR A 191 10.70 -12.74 8.43
C THR A 191 11.16 -11.29 8.40
N VAL A 192 10.27 -10.33 8.11
CA VAL A 192 10.64 -8.90 8.06
C VAL A 192 11.08 -8.40 9.43
N ARG A 193 10.43 -8.84 10.51
CA ARG A 193 10.80 -8.47 11.88
C ARG A 193 12.17 -9.01 12.26
N ALA A 194 12.48 -10.27 11.92
CA ALA A 194 13.79 -10.86 12.16
C ALA A 194 14.93 -10.11 11.44
N LEU A 195 14.63 -9.50 10.29
CA LEU A 195 15.57 -8.69 9.50
C LEU A 195 15.52 -7.19 9.85
N GLY A 196 14.65 -6.79 10.79
CA GLY A 196 14.46 -5.38 11.16
C GLY A 196 13.86 -4.52 10.05
N ILE A 197 13.12 -5.11 9.11
CA ILE A 197 12.46 -4.45 7.98
C ILE A 197 11.07 -3.96 8.41
N GLY A 198 10.68 -2.74 8.03
CA GLY A 198 9.33 -2.22 8.24
C GLY A 198 8.30 -2.86 7.32
N TYR A 199 7.03 -2.89 7.72
CA TYR A 199 5.95 -3.47 6.93
C TYR A 199 4.93 -2.40 6.54
N VAL A 200 4.72 -2.22 5.23
CA VAL A 200 3.74 -1.28 4.67
C VAL A 200 2.50 -2.04 4.21
N ALA A 201 1.39 -1.82 4.91
CA ALA A 201 0.13 -2.50 4.67
C ALA A 201 -0.72 -1.74 3.64
N TYR A 202 -0.76 -2.27 2.40
CA TYR A 202 -1.66 -1.73 1.37
C TYR A 202 -3.03 -2.39 1.39
N SER A 203 -4.02 -1.73 0.79
CA SER A 203 -5.45 -2.10 0.90
C SER A 203 -5.92 -2.36 2.34
N PRO A 204 -5.52 -1.54 3.34
CA PRO A 204 -5.81 -1.81 4.76
C PRO A 204 -7.31 -1.82 5.09
N LEU A 205 -8.13 -1.22 4.22
CA LEU A 205 -9.60 -1.17 4.32
C LEU A 205 -10.30 -2.21 3.43
N GLY A 206 -9.61 -3.27 3.01
CA GLY A 206 -10.17 -4.29 2.13
C GLY A 206 -10.69 -3.70 0.81
N ARG A 207 -9.96 -2.75 0.23
CA ARG A 207 -10.35 -2.05 -1.01
C ARG A 207 -11.69 -1.33 -0.88
N GLY A 208 -11.97 -0.79 0.30
CA GLY A 208 -13.21 -0.08 0.64
C GLY A 208 -14.29 -0.98 1.22
N PHE A 209 -14.12 -2.31 1.21
CA PHE A 209 -15.14 -3.23 1.73
C PHE A 209 -15.34 -3.08 3.24
N LEU A 210 -14.25 -2.87 3.99
CA LEU A 210 -14.29 -2.73 5.46
C LEU A 210 -14.81 -1.36 5.93
N THR A 211 -15.23 -0.47 5.04
CA THR A 211 -15.77 0.85 5.43
C THR A 211 -17.29 0.84 5.64
N GLY A 212 -17.96 -0.28 5.33
CA GLY A 212 -19.42 -0.38 5.48
C GLY A 212 -20.26 0.35 4.43
N GLN A 213 -19.60 0.92 3.41
CA GLN A 213 -20.24 1.75 2.38
C GLN A 213 -20.71 0.93 1.18
N ILE A 214 -20.18 -0.29 1.01
CA ILE A 214 -20.52 -1.19 -0.10
C ILE A 214 -21.49 -2.22 0.47
N ARG A 215 -22.77 -2.12 0.09
CA ARG A 215 -23.85 -3.03 0.51
C ARG A 215 -24.38 -3.87 -0.64
N ARG A 216 -24.22 -3.37 -1.86
CA ARG A 216 -24.58 -4.05 -3.11
C ARG A 216 -23.56 -3.74 -4.18
N ILE A 217 -23.52 -4.56 -5.23
CA ILE A 217 -22.52 -4.41 -6.30
C ILE A 217 -22.71 -3.11 -7.10
N GLU A 218 -23.93 -2.56 -7.10
CA GLU A 218 -24.31 -1.30 -7.73
C GLU A 218 -23.82 -0.06 -6.95
N ASP A 219 -23.35 -0.22 -5.71
CA ASP A 219 -22.66 0.87 -5.00
C ASP A 219 -21.25 1.13 -5.58
N LEU A 220 -20.79 0.25 -6.48
CA LEU A 220 -19.59 0.41 -7.29
C LEU A 220 -19.97 0.89 -8.70
N ALA A 221 -19.26 1.90 -9.20
CA ALA A 221 -19.44 2.38 -10.57
C ALA A 221 -19.16 1.27 -11.60
N GLU A 222 -19.81 1.33 -12.77
CA GLU A 222 -19.75 0.27 -13.78
C GLU A 222 -18.32 -0.06 -14.24
N ASP A 223 -17.44 0.95 -14.27
CA ASP A 223 -16.02 0.86 -14.65
C ASP A 223 -15.08 0.48 -13.49
N ASP A 224 -15.61 0.23 -12.28
CA ASP A 224 -14.81 -0.12 -11.12
C ASP A 224 -14.30 -1.57 -11.18
N TYR A 225 -12.98 -1.75 -11.11
CA TYR A 225 -12.36 -3.06 -11.24
C TYR A 225 -12.84 -4.06 -10.17
N ARG A 226 -13.25 -3.58 -8.98
CA ARG A 226 -13.72 -4.44 -7.88
C ARG A 226 -14.94 -5.25 -8.28
N ARG A 227 -15.72 -4.79 -9.26
CA ARG A 227 -16.85 -5.56 -9.83
C ARG A 227 -16.44 -6.87 -10.49
N ASN A 228 -15.14 -7.09 -10.72
CA ASN A 228 -14.58 -8.34 -11.24
C ASN A 228 -13.70 -9.09 -10.22
N ALA A 229 -13.52 -8.56 -9.02
CA ALA A 229 -12.66 -9.17 -8.01
C ALA A 229 -13.39 -10.35 -7.33
N PRO A 230 -12.76 -11.53 -7.13
CA PRO A 230 -13.44 -12.73 -6.61
C PRO A 230 -14.14 -12.55 -5.26
N ARG A 231 -13.61 -11.71 -4.37
CA ARG A 231 -14.22 -11.38 -3.08
C ARG A 231 -15.53 -10.58 -3.19
N PHE A 232 -15.75 -9.95 -4.34
CA PHE A 232 -16.91 -9.12 -4.63
C PHE A 232 -17.97 -9.85 -5.48
N GLN A 233 -17.81 -11.16 -5.71
CA GLN A 233 -18.70 -11.93 -6.58
C GLN A 233 -19.66 -12.83 -5.81
N GLY A 234 -20.92 -12.87 -6.25
CA GLY A 234 -21.91 -13.88 -5.86
C GLY A 234 -21.95 -14.19 -4.36
N ALA A 235 -21.83 -15.47 -4.01
CA ALA A 235 -21.88 -15.92 -2.61
C ALA A 235 -20.69 -15.43 -1.76
N ASN A 236 -19.55 -15.11 -2.36
CA ASN A 236 -18.42 -14.53 -1.62
C ASN A 236 -18.77 -13.13 -1.12
N PHE A 237 -19.45 -12.32 -1.95
CA PHE A 237 -19.86 -10.98 -1.59
C PHE A 237 -20.76 -10.99 -0.34
N GLN A 238 -21.79 -11.84 -0.32
CA GLN A 238 -22.69 -11.93 0.83
C GLN A 238 -21.97 -12.38 2.10
N LYS A 239 -21.17 -13.44 2.03
CA LYS A 239 -20.39 -13.91 3.19
C LYS A 239 -19.49 -12.81 3.76
N ASN A 240 -18.86 -12.03 2.88
CA ASN A 240 -18.01 -10.93 3.30
C ASN A 240 -18.82 -9.77 3.91
N LEU A 241 -20.04 -9.49 3.42
CA LEU A 241 -20.92 -8.48 4.03
C LEU A 241 -21.32 -8.85 5.46
N ASP A 242 -21.60 -10.13 5.71
CA ASP A 242 -21.96 -10.61 7.04
C ASP A 242 -20.81 -10.38 8.04
N LEU A 243 -19.55 -10.61 7.61
CA LEU A 243 -18.36 -10.31 8.40
C LEU A 243 -18.19 -8.80 8.67
N VAL A 244 -18.49 -7.96 7.67
CA VAL A 244 -18.43 -6.49 7.83
C VAL A 244 -19.49 -6.00 8.83
N ALA A 245 -20.70 -6.56 8.83
CA ALA A 245 -21.76 -6.16 9.75
C ALA A 245 -21.36 -6.34 11.23
N GLU A 246 -20.60 -7.39 11.55
CA GLU A 246 -20.03 -7.60 12.88
C GLU A 246 -18.97 -6.53 13.24
N ILE A 247 -18.11 -6.17 12.28
CA ILE A 247 -17.13 -5.09 12.44
C ILE A 247 -17.81 -3.74 12.62
N GLU A 248 -18.91 -3.47 11.91
CA GLU A 248 -19.71 -2.26 12.07
C GLU A 248 -20.35 -2.16 13.45
N THR A 249 -20.86 -3.28 13.96
CA THR A 249 -21.42 -3.35 15.31
C THR A 249 -20.36 -3.06 16.36
N MET A 250 -19.19 -3.68 16.23
CA MET A 250 -18.06 -3.40 17.12
C MET A 250 -17.58 -1.95 17.03
N ALA A 251 -17.49 -1.38 15.83
CA ALA A 251 -17.05 0.01 15.63
C ALA A 251 -18.03 0.99 16.30
N ARG A 252 -19.33 0.75 16.15
CA ARG A 252 -20.39 1.55 16.80
C ARG A 252 -20.31 1.48 18.32
N GLU A 253 -20.16 0.29 18.89
CA GLU A 253 -20.01 0.11 20.35
C GLU A 253 -18.77 0.83 20.88
N LYS A 254 -17.70 0.90 20.08
CA LYS A 254 -16.46 1.60 20.41
C LYS A 254 -16.51 3.12 20.15
N GLY A 255 -17.55 3.61 19.48
CA GLY A 255 -17.70 5.03 19.14
C GLY A 255 -16.78 5.51 18.02
N CYS A 256 -16.44 4.64 17.06
CA CYS A 256 -15.61 4.99 15.90
C CYS A 256 -16.22 4.46 14.59
N THR A 257 -15.67 4.86 13.44
CA THR A 257 -16.10 4.30 12.15
C THR A 257 -15.47 2.92 11.90
N PRO A 258 -16.07 2.07 11.05
CA PRO A 258 -15.46 0.78 10.67
C PRO A 258 -14.06 0.93 10.08
N ALA A 259 -13.84 2.00 9.29
CA ALA A 259 -12.54 2.33 8.74
C ALA A 259 -11.51 2.66 9.83
N GLN A 260 -11.91 3.48 10.82
CA GLN A 260 -11.06 3.80 11.95
C GLN A 260 -10.72 2.57 12.78
N LEU A 261 -11.69 1.69 13.05
CA LEU A 261 -11.46 0.44 13.77
C LEU A 261 -10.44 -0.45 13.05
N ALA A 262 -10.59 -0.64 11.73
CA ALA A 262 -9.69 -1.46 10.93
C ALA A 262 -8.25 -0.91 10.89
N LEU A 263 -8.10 0.41 10.71
CA LEU A 263 -6.80 1.07 10.71
C LEU A 263 -6.16 1.05 12.10
N ALA A 264 -6.92 1.32 13.16
CA ALA A 264 -6.44 1.26 14.53
C ALA A 264 -5.96 -0.14 14.91
N TRP A 265 -6.65 -1.19 14.44
CA TRP A 265 -6.20 -2.58 14.60
C TRP A 265 -4.85 -2.83 13.94
N LEU A 266 -4.62 -2.34 12.72
CA LEU A 266 -3.31 -2.47 12.06
C LEU A 266 -2.22 -1.70 12.81
N LEU A 267 -2.51 -0.47 13.24
CA LEU A 267 -1.59 0.36 14.02
C LEU A 267 -1.20 -0.30 15.35
N ALA A 268 -2.08 -1.15 15.91
CA ALA A 268 -1.85 -1.90 17.13
C ALA A 268 -1.05 -3.21 16.92
N GLN A 269 -0.70 -3.58 15.68
CA GLN A 269 0.09 -4.81 15.42
C GLN A 269 1.59 -4.62 15.67
N GLY A 270 2.08 -3.38 15.69
CA GLY A 270 3.49 -3.07 15.97
C GLY A 270 3.90 -1.67 15.50
N GLY A 271 5.00 -1.15 16.06
CA GLY A 271 5.60 0.12 15.64
C GLY A 271 6.33 0.06 14.29
N ASP A 272 6.46 -1.15 13.75
CA ASP A 272 6.99 -1.53 12.44
C ASP A 272 5.93 -1.57 11.33
N ILE A 273 4.64 -1.41 11.67
CA ILE A 273 3.53 -1.48 10.71
C ILE A 273 3.05 -0.08 10.31
N LEU A 274 3.00 0.17 9.00
CA LEU A 274 2.51 1.40 8.37
C LEU A 274 1.34 1.11 7.41
N PRO A 275 0.10 1.41 7.79
CA PRO A 275 -1.04 1.38 6.87
C PRO A 275 -0.99 2.54 5.87
N ILE A 276 -1.30 2.27 4.61
CA ILE A 276 -1.42 3.28 3.54
C ILE A 276 -2.83 3.31 2.93
N PRO A 277 -3.88 3.71 3.68
CA PRO A 277 -5.23 3.81 3.12
C PRO A 277 -5.24 4.77 1.93
N GLY A 278 -5.78 4.31 0.81
CA GLY A 278 -5.95 5.14 -0.39
C GLY A 278 -7.24 5.95 -0.31
N THR A 279 -7.16 7.25 -0.62
CA THR A 279 -8.32 8.11 -0.78
C THR A 279 -7.98 9.29 -1.68
N LYS A 280 -9.00 9.85 -2.32
CA LYS A 280 -8.93 11.08 -3.12
C LYS A 280 -9.88 12.16 -2.64
N LYS A 281 -10.41 12.02 -1.41
CA LYS A 281 -11.36 12.96 -0.81
C LYS A 281 -10.86 13.35 0.58
N ARG A 282 -10.82 14.65 0.86
CA ARG A 282 -10.38 15.20 2.17
C ARG A 282 -11.17 14.63 3.34
N ALA A 283 -12.50 14.54 3.24
CA ALA A 283 -13.32 14.00 4.32
C ALA A 283 -12.97 12.53 4.70
N ARG A 284 -12.60 11.70 3.71
CA ARG A 284 -12.18 10.31 3.96
C ARG A 284 -10.77 10.24 4.53
N LEU A 285 -9.89 11.15 4.13
CA LEU A 285 -8.57 11.29 4.72
C LEU A 285 -8.69 11.67 6.21
N GLU A 286 -9.51 12.66 6.55
CA GLU A 286 -9.75 13.10 7.93
C GLU A 286 -10.36 11.98 8.79
N GLU A 287 -11.34 11.24 8.25
CA GLU A 287 -11.89 10.04 8.87
C GLU A 287 -10.78 9.01 9.20
N ASN A 288 -9.92 8.71 8.22
CA ASN A 288 -8.83 7.75 8.38
C ASN A 288 -7.79 8.21 9.42
N VAL A 289 -7.44 9.50 9.44
CA VAL A 289 -6.49 10.08 10.41
C VAL A 289 -6.99 9.92 11.84
N GLY A 290 -8.31 10.04 12.07
CA GLY A 290 -8.92 9.78 13.38
C GLY A 290 -8.75 8.36 13.92
N ALA A 291 -8.30 7.40 13.10
CA ALA A 291 -7.95 6.06 13.58
C ALA A 291 -6.84 6.04 14.62
N MET A 292 -5.96 7.05 14.62
CA MET A 292 -4.86 7.16 15.61
C MET A 292 -5.37 7.44 17.03
N ASP A 293 -6.58 7.97 17.17
CA ASP A 293 -7.21 8.26 18.46
C ASP A 293 -7.97 7.04 19.02
N VAL A 294 -8.14 5.98 18.23
CA VAL A 294 -8.85 4.77 18.62
C VAL A 294 -7.89 3.77 19.28
N ARG A 295 -8.08 3.52 20.58
CA ARG A 295 -7.28 2.53 21.33
C ARG A 295 -7.87 1.13 21.20
N ILE A 296 -7.10 0.21 20.61
CA ILE A 296 -7.43 -1.23 20.56
C ILE A 296 -6.96 -1.92 21.84
N THR A 297 -7.90 -2.51 22.58
CA THR A 297 -7.64 -3.30 23.79
C THR A 297 -7.36 -4.77 23.45
N ALA A 298 -6.95 -5.56 24.44
CA ALA A 298 -6.80 -7.00 24.28
C ALA A 298 -8.14 -7.70 23.99
N GLU A 299 -9.24 -7.22 24.60
CA GLU A 299 -10.58 -7.74 24.35
C GLU A 299 -11.05 -7.42 22.93
N ASP A 300 -10.80 -6.19 22.45
CA ASP A 300 -11.08 -5.80 21.08
C ASP A 300 -10.37 -6.72 20.08
N ARG A 301 -9.08 -6.97 20.32
CA ARG A 301 -8.27 -7.86 19.48
C ARG A 301 -8.83 -9.27 19.47
N ALA A 302 -9.13 -9.85 20.64
CA ALA A 302 -9.70 -11.19 20.73
C ALA A 302 -11.08 -11.28 20.05
N ARG A 303 -11.89 -10.23 20.10
CA ARG A 303 -13.17 -10.17 19.38
C ARG A 303 -12.96 -10.11 17.88
N ILE A 304 -12.05 -9.25 17.40
CA ILE A 304 -11.68 -9.17 15.98
C ILE A 304 -11.18 -10.52 15.47
N ASP A 305 -10.33 -11.22 16.23
CA ASP A 305 -9.82 -12.54 15.85
C ASP A 305 -10.91 -13.61 15.75
N ARG A 306 -12.00 -13.47 16.52
CA ARG A 306 -13.19 -14.35 16.38
C ARG A 306 -14.05 -14.00 15.17
N ILE A 307 -14.21 -12.71 14.85
CA ILE A 307 -15.02 -12.26 13.71
C ILE A 307 -14.29 -12.55 12.40
N LEU A 308 -13.01 -12.19 12.32
CA LEU A 308 -12.15 -12.29 11.14
C LEU A 308 -10.85 -13.05 11.47
N PRO A 309 -10.92 -14.37 11.74
CA PRO A 309 -9.73 -15.19 11.84
C PRO A 309 -9.00 -15.23 10.48
N PRO A 310 -7.70 -15.58 10.44
CA PRO A 310 -6.99 -15.83 9.20
C PRO A 310 -7.77 -16.79 8.28
N GLY A 311 -7.96 -16.39 7.02
CA GLY A 311 -8.74 -17.16 6.04
C GLY A 311 -10.26 -16.96 6.09
N ALA A 312 -10.81 -16.10 6.95
CA ALA A 312 -12.25 -15.86 7.04
C ALA A 312 -12.86 -15.23 5.77
N ALA A 313 -12.08 -14.44 5.03
CA ALA A 313 -12.56 -13.78 3.81
C ALA A 313 -12.89 -14.80 2.71
N ALA A 314 -14.09 -14.70 2.13
CA ALA A 314 -14.50 -15.56 1.03
C ALA A 314 -13.99 -15.01 -0.31
N GLY A 315 -13.29 -15.85 -1.09
CA GLY A 315 -12.72 -15.49 -2.39
C GLY A 315 -11.27 -14.95 -2.31
N THR A 316 -10.52 -15.15 -3.39
CA THR A 316 -9.12 -14.71 -3.49
C THR A 316 -8.98 -13.20 -3.70
N ARG A 317 -7.82 -12.64 -3.30
CA ARG A 317 -7.49 -11.21 -3.43
C ARG A 317 -7.60 -10.70 -4.88
N TYR A 318 -7.18 -11.54 -5.82
CA TYR A 318 -7.26 -11.31 -7.26
C TYR A 318 -7.73 -12.59 -7.99
N ALA A 319 -7.99 -12.49 -9.30
CA ALA A 319 -8.21 -13.68 -10.12
C ALA A 319 -6.92 -14.52 -10.24
N ALA A 320 -7.07 -15.79 -10.63
CA ALA A 320 -6.01 -16.79 -10.56
C ALA A 320 -4.68 -16.37 -11.24
N PRO A 321 -4.68 -15.75 -12.44
CA PRO A 321 -3.43 -15.32 -13.09
C PRO A 321 -2.67 -14.27 -12.26
N GLN A 322 -3.36 -13.30 -11.66
CA GLN A 322 -2.71 -12.28 -10.84
C GLN A 322 -2.24 -12.83 -9.48
N MET A 323 -2.94 -13.82 -8.92
CA MET A 323 -2.51 -14.48 -7.68
C MET A 323 -1.14 -15.15 -7.84
N GLN A 324 -0.81 -15.66 -9.03
CA GLN A 324 0.48 -16.29 -9.29
C GLN A 324 1.66 -15.31 -9.21
N ALA A 325 1.43 -14.00 -9.31
CA ALA A 325 2.47 -12.98 -9.27
C ALA A 325 2.76 -12.45 -7.85
N LEU A 326 2.10 -13.00 -6.83
CA LEU A 326 2.28 -12.61 -5.43
C LEU A 326 3.26 -13.56 -4.72
N ASN A 327 3.90 -13.06 -3.66
CA ASN A 327 4.80 -13.80 -2.78
C ASN A 327 5.82 -14.64 -3.57
N ARG A 328 6.56 -13.97 -4.46
CA ARG A 328 7.66 -14.58 -5.23
C ARG A 328 9.02 -14.17 -4.68
#